data_AF-A0A4Y2TR25-F1
#
_entry.id   AF-A0A4Y2TR25-F1
#
_cell.length_a   1.000
_cell.length_b   1.000
_cell.length_c   1.000
_cell.angle_alpha   90.00
_cell.angle_beta   90.00
_cell.angle_gamma   90.00
#
_symmetry.space_group_name_H-M   'P 1'
#
loop_
_entity.id
_entity.type
_entity.pdbx_description
1 polymer ?
#
loop_
_entity_poly.entity_id
_entity_poly.type
_entity_poly.pdbx_seq_one_letter_code
_entity_poly.pdbx_strand_id
1 'polypeptide(L)'
;MDTPPMTPEPMPGPSNIPDPVPLYESPMYLLNKRGVNRQESGKKKVKQGREKMKKQIKNLEKKLKLSEKMNAKLRQRLWRSSKQQSAQESPRTKVSKLLKGTKNVSKTVKKKLLFSELLVSKIKSTYIRSNTAEKRILKSATSGILEKYRCQGYFTSLTSRWKTNLSYGRTERKIKLEKLRGDVKAFLESDMTSRLTAGKKETLLEIDRNVK
;
A
#
# COMPACT_ATOMS: atom_id res chain seq x y z
N MET A 1 83.18 97.53 -23.19
CA MET A 1 81.96 97.85 -23.96
C MET A 1 81.13 96.58 -23.96
N ASP A 2 80.25 96.48 -22.97
CA ASP A 2 79.48 95.28 -22.66
C ASP A 2 78.32 95.12 -23.64
N THR A 3 78.36 94.06 -24.44
CA THR A 3 77.24 93.60 -25.27
C THR A 3 76.23 92.85 -24.41
N PRO A 4 74.92 93.19 -24.45
CA PRO A 4 73.90 92.49 -23.67
C PRO A 4 73.63 91.08 -24.22
N PRO A 5 73.17 90.14 -23.36
CA PRO A 5 72.88 88.77 -23.76
C PRO A 5 71.64 88.69 -24.65
N MET A 6 71.76 87.99 -25.78
CA MET A 6 70.63 87.64 -26.64
C MET A 6 69.68 86.69 -25.92
N THR A 7 68.44 87.13 -25.73
CA THR A 7 67.30 86.27 -25.39
C THR A 7 66.96 85.36 -26.58
N PRO A 8 66.76 84.04 -26.39
CA PRO A 8 66.31 83.15 -27.45
C PRO A 8 64.82 83.39 -27.76
N GLU A 9 64.51 83.55 -29.05
CA GLU A 9 63.14 83.62 -29.56
C GLU A 9 62.36 82.32 -29.27
N PRO A 10 61.06 82.39 -28.93
CA PRO A 10 60.23 81.21 -28.78
C PRO A 10 59.99 80.53 -30.14
N MET A 11 60.23 79.22 -30.20
CA MET A 11 59.96 78.36 -31.35
C MET A 11 58.50 78.48 -31.84
N PRO A 12 58.27 78.48 -33.17
CA PRO A 12 56.91 78.44 -33.71
C PRO A 12 56.25 77.10 -33.35
N GLY A 13 55.07 77.18 -32.71
CA GLY A 13 54.26 76.02 -32.36
C GLY A 13 53.79 75.22 -33.58
N PRO A 14 53.40 73.95 -33.40
CA PRO A 14 53.07 73.06 -34.49
C PRO A 14 51.87 73.58 -35.30
N SER A 15 52.08 73.57 -36.61
CA SER A 15 51.15 73.86 -37.70
C SER A 15 49.72 73.35 -37.46
N ASN A 16 48.74 74.22 -37.72
CA ASN A 16 47.32 73.91 -37.89
C ASN A 16 47.14 72.63 -38.72
N ILE A 17 46.79 71.52 -38.06
CA ILE A 17 46.19 70.36 -38.70
C ILE A 17 44.77 70.80 -39.08
N PRO A 18 44.37 70.79 -40.36
CA PRO A 18 42.97 71.03 -40.70
C PRO A 18 42.12 69.96 -40.02
N ASP A 19 41.07 70.37 -39.31
CA ASP A 19 40.08 69.46 -38.75
C ASP A 19 39.66 68.43 -39.82
N PRO A 20 39.54 67.14 -39.48
CA PRO A 20 39.05 66.16 -40.43
C PRO A 20 37.64 66.57 -40.87
N VAL A 21 37.54 66.94 -42.15
CA VAL A 21 36.29 67.20 -42.86
C VAL A 21 35.28 66.11 -42.47
N PRO A 22 34.04 66.44 -42.06
CA PRO A 22 33.04 65.43 -41.77
C PRO A 22 32.91 64.55 -43.00
N LEU A 23 33.33 63.29 -42.90
CA LEU A 23 33.10 62.30 -43.94
C LEU A 23 31.60 62.29 -44.17
N TYR A 24 31.19 62.87 -45.30
CA TYR A 24 29.83 62.82 -45.81
C TYR A 24 29.35 61.37 -45.66
N GLU A 25 28.38 61.15 -44.77
CA GLU A 25 27.81 59.83 -44.54
C GLU A 25 27.24 59.34 -45.86
N SER A 26 28.02 58.53 -46.57
CA SER A 26 27.62 58.01 -47.86
C SER A 26 26.32 57.22 -47.68
N PRO A 27 25.27 57.47 -48.50
CA PRO A 27 23.95 56.85 -48.34
C PRO A 27 23.98 55.32 -48.30
N MET A 28 25.06 54.71 -48.80
CA MET A 28 25.33 53.28 -48.76
C MET A 28 25.50 52.73 -47.33
N TYR A 29 26.05 53.50 -46.38
CA TYR A 29 26.23 53.07 -44.99
C TYR A 29 24.93 53.08 -44.19
N LEU A 30 23.98 53.98 -44.52
CA LEU A 30 22.67 54.05 -43.89
C LEU A 30 21.72 52.91 -44.36
N LEU A 31 21.91 52.42 -45.59
CA LEU A 31 21.11 51.30 -46.12
C LEU A 31 21.43 49.99 -45.38
N ASN A 32 22.69 49.76 -45.01
CA ASN A 32 23.11 48.56 -44.29
C ASN A 32 22.59 48.49 -42.84
N LYS A 33 22.45 49.63 -42.13
CA LYS A 33 21.88 49.64 -40.76
C LYS A 33 20.38 49.32 -40.70
N ARG A 34 19.62 49.53 -41.80
CA ARG A 34 18.18 49.19 -41.88
C ARG A 34 17.92 47.69 -42.06
N GLY A 35 18.86 46.95 -42.69
CA GLY A 35 18.74 45.50 -42.91
C GLY A 35 19.02 44.66 -41.65
N VAL A 36 20.03 45.03 -40.87
CA VAL A 36 20.46 44.28 -39.66
C VAL A 36 19.41 44.34 -38.55
N ASN A 37 18.78 45.50 -38.33
CA ASN A 37 17.71 45.70 -37.35
C ASN A 37 16.42 44.91 -37.67
N ARG A 38 16.09 44.71 -38.95
CA ARG A 38 14.92 43.89 -39.36
C ARG A 38 15.12 42.41 -39.06
N GLN A 39 16.34 41.89 -39.25
CA GLN A 39 16.65 40.49 -38.95
C GLN A 39 16.64 40.20 -37.44
N GLU A 40 17.15 41.11 -36.61
CA GLU A 40 17.10 40.97 -35.14
C GLU A 40 15.66 41.05 -34.60
N SER A 41 14.84 41.94 -35.15
CA SER A 41 13.41 42.04 -34.82
C SER A 41 12.64 40.75 -35.16
N GLY A 42 12.94 40.13 -36.31
CA GLY A 42 12.37 38.84 -36.69
C GLY A 42 12.76 37.71 -35.73
N LYS A 43 14.05 37.62 -35.37
CA LYS A 43 14.56 36.63 -34.38
C LYS A 43 13.88 36.81 -33.01
N LYS A 44 13.68 38.04 -32.57
CA LYS A 44 12.97 38.35 -31.31
C LYS A 44 11.50 37.93 -31.35
N LYS A 45 10.79 38.18 -32.46
CA LYS A 45 9.39 37.73 -32.66
C LYS A 45 9.27 36.20 -32.65
N VAL A 46 10.19 35.50 -33.33
CA VAL A 46 10.22 34.02 -33.33
C VAL A 46 10.48 33.47 -31.92
N LYS A 47 11.43 34.06 -31.18
CA LYS A 47 11.71 33.67 -29.79
C LYS A 47 10.49 33.86 -28.89
N GLN A 48 9.83 35.02 -28.97
CA GLN A 48 8.61 35.30 -28.22
C GLN A 48 7.45 34.34 -28.60
N GLY A 49 7.30 34.01 -29.89
CA GLY A 49 6.32 33.02 -30.35
C GLY A 49 6.59 31.63 -29.78
N ARG A 50 7.84 31.18 -29.80
CA ARG A 50 8.27 29.90 -29.17
C ARG A 50 8.01 29.89 -27.67
N GLU A 51 8.31 30.97 -26.96
CA GLU A 51 8.05 31.08 -25.52
C GLU A 51 6.55 31.09 -25.21
N LYS A 52 5.72 31.79 -26.00
CA LYS A 52 4.26 31.76 -25.89
C LYS A 52 3.71 30.34 -26.09
N MET A 53 4.14 29.64 -27.14
CA MET A 53 3.75 28.25 -27.38
C MET A 53 4.18 27.32 -26.24
N LYS A 54 5.42 27.43 -25.75
CA LYS A 54 5.90 26.65 -24.59
C LYS A 54 5.06 26.91 -23.33
N LYS A 55 4.67 28.16 -23.08
CA LYS A 55 3.77 28.50 -21.95
C LYS A 55 2.38 27.90 -22.15
N GLN A 56 1.84 27.94 -23.37
CA GLN A 56 0.55 27.33 -23.68
C GLN A 56 0.58 25.81 -23.49
N ILE A 57 1.61 25.13 -23.98
CA ILE A 57 1.81 23.68 -23.78
C ILE A 57 1.82 23.35 -22.29
N LYS A 58 2.65 24.04 -21.49
CA LYS A 58 2.70 23.84 -20.03
C LYS A 58 1.36 24.09 -19.35
N ASN A 59 0.61 25.11 -19.78
CA ASN A 59 -0.71 25.41 -19.22
C ASN A 59 -1.74 24.33 -19.58
N LEU A 60 -1.72 23.82 -20.80
CA LEU A 60 -2.60 22.74 -21.25
C LEU A 60 -2.28 21.43 -20.52
N GLU A 61 -1.00 21.08 -20.37
CA GLU A 61 -0.57 19.91 -19.57
C GLU A 61 -1.05 20.00 -18.11
N LYS A 62 -0.95 21.18 -17.50
CA LYS A 62 -1.48 21.40 -16.14
C LYS A 62 -2.99 21.19 -16.08
N LYS A 63 -3.74 21.76 -17.03
CA LYS A 63 -5.21 21.59 -17.10
C LYS A 63 -5.60 20.13 -17.31
N LEU A 64 -4.86 19.41 -18.17
CA LEU A 64 -5.08 17.99 -18.42
C LEU A 64 -4.86 17.16 -17.15
N LYS A 65 -3.73 17.35 -16.45
CA LYS A 65 -3.46 16.68 -15.17
C LYS A 65 -4.50 16.98 -14.09
N LEU A 66 -4.99 18.23 -14.03
CA LEU A 66 -6.07 18.59 -13.09
C LEU A 66 -7.39 17.90 -13.44
N SER A 67 -7.75 17.88 -14.72
CA SER A 67 -8.93 17.18 -15.23
C SER A 67 -8.86 15.68 -14.96
N GLU A 68 -7.72 15.04 -15.21
CA GLU A 68 -7.49 13.62 -14.90
C GLU A 68 -7.64 13.31 -13.41
N LYS A 69 -7.04 14.14 -12.54
CA LYS A 69 -7.19 13.99 -11.07
C LYS A 69 -8.65 14.13 -10.65
N MET A 70 -9.37 15.10 -11.21
CA MET A 70 -10.78 15.30 -10.90
C MET A 70 -11.63 14.13 -11.40
N ASN A 71 -11.39 13.63 -12.61
CA ASN A 71 -12.04 12.45 -13.15
C ASN A 71 -11.76 11.19 -12.33
N ALA A 72 -10.52 10.97 -11.89
CA ALA A 72 -10.17 9.86 -11.02
C ALA A 72 -10.93 9.94 -9.69
N LYS A 73 -11.01 11.13 -9.08
CA LYS A 73 -11.77 11.38 -7.85
C LYS A 73 -13.26 11.12 -8.05
N LEU A 74 -13.84 11.57 -9.16
CA LEU A 74 -15.25 11.36 -9.50
C LEU A 74 -15.55 9.88 -9.76
N ARG A 75 -14.71 9.17 -10.52
CA ARG A 75 -14.81 7.72 -10.74
C ARG A 75 -14.74 6.97 -9.42
N GLN A 76 -13.83 7.34 -8.52
CA GLN A 76 -13.74 6.71 -7.20
C GLN A 76 -14.99 6.99 -6.35
N ARG A 77 -15.53 8.21 -6.39
CA ARG A 77 -16.78 8.55 -5.70
C ARG A 77 -17.96 7.75 -6.26
N LEU A 78 -18.07 7.65 -7.59
CA LEU A 78 -19.10 6.87 -8.27
C LEU A 78 -19.01 5.38 -7.93
N TRP A 79 -17.80 4.80 -7.91
CA TRP A 79 -17.59 3.41 -7.50
C TRP A 79 -18.02 3.16 -6.05
N ARG A 80 -17.69 4.08 -5.13
CA ARG A 80 -18.13 4.00 -3.72
C ARG A 80 -19.65 4.06 -3.60
N SER A 81 -20.30 4.97 -4.32
CA SER A 81 -21.76 5.12 -4.32
C SER A 81 -22.48 3.93 -4.97
N SER A 82 -21.99 3.45 -6.11
CA SER A 82 -22.52 2.27 -6.80
C SER A 82 -22.41 1.02 -5.92
N LYS A 83 -21.26 0.83 -5.26
CA LYS A 83 -21.08 -0.25 -4.28
C LYS A 83 -21.98 -0.09 -3.06
N GLN A 84 -22.33 1.12 -2.64
CA GLN A 84 -23.31 1.34 -1.57
C GLN A 84 -24.75 1.04 -2.00
N GLN A 85 -25.09 1.25 -3.27
CA GLN A 85 -26.41 0.92 -3.82
C GLN A 85 -26.56 -0.58 -4.12
N SER A 86 -25.49 -1.25 -4.55
CA SER A 86 -25.51 -2.69 -4.87
C SER A 86 -25.18 -3.60 -3.69
N ALA A 87 -24.51 -3.10 -2.64
CA ALA A 87 -24.22 -3.88 -1.46
C ALA A 87 -25.40 -3.91 -0.51
N GLN A 88 -25.70 -5.11 0.01
CA GLN A 88 -26.58 -5.26 1.15
C GLN A 88 -26.22 -4.25 2.25
N GLU A 89 -27.25 -3.62 2.80
CA GLU A 89 -27.11 -2.61 3.84
C GLU A 89 -26.21 -3.08 4.98
N SER A 90 -25.33 -2.19 5.46
CA SER A 90 -24.48 -2.47 6.63
C SER A 90 -25.34 -2.86 7.84
N PRO A 91 -24.93 -3.83 8.66
CA PRO A 91 -25.66 -4.24 9.87
C PRO A 91 -26.01 -3.07 10.79
N ARG A 92 -25.13 -2.06 10.90
CA ARG A 92 -25.38 -0.85 11.69
C ARG A 92 -26.47 0.03 11.09
N THR A 93 -26.52 0.12 9.75
CA THR A 93 -27.55 0.87 9.03
C THR A 93 -28.91 0.18 9.18
N LYS A 94 -28.96 -1.16 9.06
CA LYS A 94 -30.18 -1.95 9.29
C LYS A 94 -30.74 -1.73 10.69
N VAL A 95 -29.90 -1.87 11.72
CA VAL A 95 -30.32 -1.62 13.11
C VAL A 95 -30.76 -0.17 13.30
N SER A 96 -30.05 0.81 12.69
CA SER A 96 -30.45 2.21 12.79
C SER A 96 -31.79 2.51 12.11
N LYS A 97 -32.09 1.84 10.99
CA LYS A 97 -33.39 1.93 10.33
C LYS A 97 -34.49 1.29 11.16
N LEU A 98 -34.22 0.11 11.71
CA LEU A 98 -35.15 -0.62 12.58
C LEU A 98 -35.53 0.19 13.83
N LEU A 99 -34.56 0.91 14.40
CA LEU A 99 -34.76 1.74 15.58
C LEU A 99 -35.23 3.17 15.26
N LYS A 100 -35.47 3.50 13.98
CA LYS A 100 -35.93 4.84 13.58
C LYS A 100 -37.31 5.10 14.19
N GLY A 101 -37.48 6.24 14.85
CA GLY A 101 -38.75 6.61 15.50
C GLY A 101 -38.90 6.12 16.94
N THR A 102 -38.06 5.20 17.40
CA THR A 102 -38.05 4.79 18.82
C THR A 102 -37.23 5.76 19.66
N LYS A 103 -37.86 6.42 20.65
CA LYS A 103 -37.17 7.28 21.61
C LYS A 103 -36.54 6.40 22.72
N ASN A 104 -35.33 6.77 23.16
CA ASN A 104 -34.65 6.21 24.34
C ASN A 104 -34.32 4.69 24.34
N VAL A 105 -33.82 4.15 23.22
CA VAL A 105 -33.33 2.76 23.21
C VAL A 105 -32.00 2.63 23.96
N SER A 106 -31.97 1.75 24.97
CA SER A 106 -30.77 1.43 25.76
C SER A 106 -29.60 0.97 24.87
N LYS A 107 -28.39 1.40 25.23
CA LYS A 107 -27.14 1.04 24.54
C LYS A 107 -26.95 -0.48 24.45
N THR A 108 -27.37 -1.21 25.48
CA THR A 108 -27.30 -2.67 25.52
C THR A 108 -28.19 -3.31 24.46
N VAL A 109 -29.42 -2.82 24.33
CA VAL A 109 -30.38 -3.31 23.33
C VAL A 109 -29.86 -3.06 21.91
N LYS A 110 -29.33 -1.86 21.64
CA LYS A 110 -28.68 -1.55 20.35
C LYS A 110 -27.54 -2.51 20.03
N LYS A 111 -26.72 -2.86 21.03
CA LYS A 111 -25.59 -3.77 20.88
C LYS A 111 -26.04 -5.21 20.62
N LYS A 112 -27.12 -5.68 21.27
CA LYS A 112 -27.71 -7.00 21.04
C LYS A 112 -28.27 -7.13 19.63
N LEU A 113 -29.03 -6.14 19.18
CA LEU A 113 -29.58 -6.08 17.81
C LEU A 113 -28.48 -6.05 16.75
N LEU A 114 -27.43 -5.26 17.00
CA LEU A 114 -26.28 -5.23 16.10
C LEU A 114 -25.60 -6.60 16.02
N PHE A 115 -25.43 -7.26 17.16
CA PHE A 115 -24.82 -8.58 17.22
C PHE A 115 -25.65 -9.64 16.50
N SER A 116 -26.98 -9.65 16.66
CA SER A 116 -27.85 -10.61 15.96
C SER A 116 -27.77 -10.45 14.44
N GLU A 117 -27.81 -9.21 13.94
CA GLU A 117 -27.68 -8.92 12.51
C GLU A 117 -26.31 -9.36 11.95
N LEU A 118 -25.23 -9.17 12.72
CA LEU A 118 -23.90 -9.61 12.35
C LEU A 118 -23.82 -11.14 12.22
N LEU A 119 -24.38 -11.87 13.18
CA LEU A 119 -24.42 -13.34 13.15
C LEU A 119 -25.23 -13.85 11.96
N VAL A 120 -26.45 -13.32 11.75
CA VAL A 120 -27.32 -13.73 10.64
C VAL A 120 -26.64 -13.49 9.29
N SER A 121 -26.02 -12.32 9.12
CA SER A 121 -25.28 -12.00 7.89
C SER A 121 -24.13 -12.99 7.65
N LYS A 122 -23.37 -13.32 8.69
CA LYS A 122 -22.26 -14.28 8.57
C LYS A 122 -22.71 -15.70 8.31
N ILE A 123 -23.74 -16.17 9.01
CA ILE A 123 -24.32 -17.49 8.80
C ILE A 123 -24.80 -17.61 7.37
N LYS A 124 -25.60 -16.66 6.86
CA LYS A 124 -26.04 -16.64 5.46
C LYS A 124 -24.86 -16.69 4.48
N SER A 125 -23.83 -15.86 4.70
CA SER A 125 -22.66 -15.82 3.81
C SER A 125 -21.79 -17.09 3.83
N THR A 126 -21.75 -17.78 4.98
CA THR A 126 -20.93 -18.99 5.17
C THR A 126 -21.70 -20.22 4.71
N TYR A 127 -22.96 -20.33 5.09
CA TYR A 127 -23.84 -21.47 4.81
C TYR A 127 -23.96 -21.72 3.32
N ILE A 128 -24.11 -20.67 2.52
CA ILE A 128 -24.14 -20.75 1.04
C ILE A 128 -22.81 -21.32 0.47
N ARG A 129 -21.69 -21.21 1.20
CA ARG A 129 -20.34 -21.52 0.69
C ARG A 129 -19.73 -22.80 1.27
N SER A 130 -20.36 -23.49 2.23
CA SER A 130 -19.74 -24.64 2.91
C SER A 130 -20.53 -25.94 2.73
N ASN A 131 -19.88 -26.96 2.16
CA ASN A 131 -20.44 -28.30 1.91
C ASN A 131 -20.26 -29.29 3.08
N THR A 132 -19.70 -28.87 4.23
CA THR A 132 -19.45 -29.74 5.40
C THR A 132 -20.13 -29.18 6.65
N ALA A 133 -21.00 -29.99 7.26
CA ALA A 133 -22.20 -29.53 7.97
C ALA A 133 -21.99 -28.56 9.14
N GLU A 134 -21.14 -28.79 10.15
CA GLU A 134 -21.37 -28.08 11.43
C GLU A 134 -20.15 -27.39 12.05
N LYS A 135 -18.93 -27.78 11.67
CA LYS A 135 -17.70 -27.31 12.34
C LYS A 135 -17.08 -26.03 11.77
N ARG A 136 -17.41 -25.64 10.53
CA ARG A 136 -16.90 -24.38 9.92
C ARG A 136 -17.72 -23.15 10.32
N ILE A 137 -19.02 -23.30 10.55
CA ILE A 137 -19.96 -22.21 10.82
C ILE A 137 -19.57 -21.42 12.08
N LEU A 138 -19.12 -22.09 13.15
CA LEU A 138 -18.75 -21.42 14.41
C LEU A 138 -17.37 -20.71 14.33
N LYS A 139 -16.42 -21.28 13.57
CA LYS A 139 -15.07 -20.74 13.38
C LYS A 139 -15.05 -19.58 12.38
N SER A 140 -15.98 -19.54 11.42
CA SER A 140 -16.16 -18.45 10.45
C SER A 140 -17.10 -17.34 10.93
N ALA A 141 -18.05 -17.65 11.82
CA ALA A 141 -18.91 -16.66 12.47
C ALA A 141 -18.12 -15.63 13.31
N THR A 142 -16.86 -15.92 13.63
CA THR A 142 -16.08 -15.20 14.63
C THR A 142 -14.91 -14.37 14.11
N SER A 143 -14.35 -14.65 12.92
CA SER A 143 -13.12 -13.95 12.50
C SER A 143 -13.40 -12.58 11.84
N GLY A 144 -12.77 -11.54 12.39
CA GLY A 144 -12.69 -10.17 11.89
C GLY A 144 -13.95 -9.30 12.03
N ILE A 145 -15.15 -9.83 11.76
CA ILE A 145 -16.38 -9.01 11.78
C ILE A 145 -16.80 -8.66 13.20
N LEU A 146 -16.69 -9.60 14.15
CA LEU A 146 -17.05 -9.34 15.55
C LEU A 146 -16.06 -8.38 16.20
N GLU A 147 -14.80 -8.41 15.76
CA GLU A 147 -13.75 -7.49 16.19
C GLU A 147 -14.03 -6.07 15.68
N LYS A 148 -14.34 -5.92 14.38
CA LYS A 148 -14.71 -4.64 13.75
C LYS A 148 -15.83 -3.90 14.50
N TYR A 149 -16.82 -4.64 15.00
CA TYR A 149 -17.97 -4.08 15.72
C TYR A 149 -17.85 -4.18 17.26
N ARG A 150 -16.69 -4.61 17.80
CA ARG A 150 -16.44 -4.76 19.25
C ARG A 150 -17.50 -5.63 19.96
N CYS A 151 -17.94 -6.69 19.27
CA CYS A 151 -18.89 -7.68 19.75
C CYS A 151 -18.22 -8.98 20.22
N GLN A 152 -16.90 -9.10 20.14
CA GLN A 152 -16.16 -10.30 20.54
C GLN A 152 -16.38 -10.67 22.00
N GLY A 153 -16.30 -9.70 22.93
CA GLY A 153 -16.57 -9.93 24.35
C GLY A 153 -17.99 -10.48 24.62
N TYR A 154 -18.97 -9.98 23.87
CA TYR A 154 -20.37 -10.41 23.95
C TYR A 154 -20.57 -11.82 23.36
N PHE A 155 -19.85 -12.16 22.30
CA PHE A 155 -19.83 -13.51 21.75
C PHE A 155 -19.17 -14.51 22.71
N THR A 156 -18.04 -14.12 23.32
CA THR A 156 -17.35 -14.97 24.29
C THR A 156 -18.18 -15.18 25.55
N SER A 157 -18.92 -14.18 26.04
CA SER A 157 -19.81 -14.39 27.19
C SER A 157 -20.88 -15.43 26.88
N LEU A 158 -21.46 -15.39 25.67
CA LEU A 158 -22.49 -16.35 25.23
C LEU A 158 -21.94 -17.77 25.02
N THR A 159 -20.71 -17.89 24.50
CA THR A 159 -20.10 -19.19 24.12
C THR A 159 -19.13 -19.75 25.16
N SER A 160 -18.85 -19.03 26.23
CA SER A 160 -17.91 -19.41 27.29
C SER A 160 -18.23 -20.80 27.87
N ARG A 161 -19.50 -21.09 28.14
CA ARG A 161 -19.98 -22.40 28.62
C ARG A 161 -19.85 -23.53 27.59
N TRP A 162 -19.73 -23.21 26.30
CA TRP A 162 -19.58 -24.21 25.25
C TRP A 162 -18.11 -24.61 25.06
N LYS A 163 -17.17 -23.70 25.38
CA LYS A 163 -15.72 -23.97 25.30
C LYS A 163 -15.23 -24.92 26.39
N THR A 164 -15.83 -24.88 27.58
CA THR A 164 -15.47 -25.76 28.70
C THR A 164 -15.70 -27.23 28.35
N ASN A 165 -16.85 -27.56 27.74
CA ASN A 165 -17.18 -28.94 27.33
C ASN A 165 -16.26 -29.48 26.22
N LEU A 166 -15.85 -28.62 25.28
CA LEU A 166 -14.97 -29.05 24.18
C LEU A 166 -13.51 -29.25 24.62
N SER A 167 -13.06 -28.47 25.61
CA SER A 167 -11.74 -28.63 26.22
C SER A 167 -11.66 -29.92 27.02
N TYR A 168 -12.69 -30.19 27.83
CA TYR A 168 -12.75 -31.37 28.69
C TYR A 168 -12.61 -32.68 27.87
N GLY A 169 -13.38 -32.82 26.78
CA GLY A 169 -13.30 -34.00 25.91
C GLY A 169 -11.96 -34.18 25.18
N ARG A 170 -11.20 -33.09 24.93
CA ARG A 170 -9.84 -33.19 24.35
C ARG A 170 -8.83 -33.68 25.39
N THR A 171 -8.92 -33.19 26.61
CA THR A 171 -8.06 -33.61 27.71
C THR A 171 -8.30 -35.07 28.07
N GLU A 172 -9.55 -35.50 28.19
CA GLU A 172 -9.89 -36.91 28.44
C GLU A 172 -9.40 -37.83 27.31
N ARG A 173 -9.58 -37.44 26.04
CA ARG A 173 -9.05 -38.21 24.91
C ARG A 173 -7.53 -38.32 24.97
N LYS A 174 -6.82 -37.23 25.30
CA LYS A 174 -5.35 -37.24 25.44
C LYS A 174 -4.91 -38.18 26.58
N ILE A 175 -5.58 -38.12 27.73
CA ILE A 175 -5.31 -39.00 28.87
C ILE A 175 -5.54 -40.47 28.50
N LYS A 176 -6.66 -40.80 27.83
CA LYS A 176 -6.94 -42.16 27.36
C LYS A 176 -5.89 -42.67 26.38
N LEU A 177 -5.39 -41.80 25.49
CA LEU A 177 -4.40 -42.15 24.48
C LEU A 177 -3.01 -42.36 25.09
N GLU A 178 -2.63 -41.55 26.09
CA GLU A 178 -1.41 -41.76 26.88
C GLU A 178 -1.48 -43.05 27.71
N LYS A 179 -2.65 -43.36 28.30
CA LYS A 179 -2.85 -44.64 29.00
C LYS A 179 -2.68 -45.83 28.04
N LEU A 180 -3.32 -45.78 26.88
CA LEU A 180 -3.18 -46.81 25.85
C LEU A 180 -1.72 -46.98 25.39
N ARG A 181 -0.97 -45.88 25.22
CA ARG A 181 0.46 -45.93 24.91
C ARG A 181 1.26 -46.60 26.02
N GLY A 182 0.95 -46.30 27.28
CA GLY A 182 1.53 -46.97 28.44
C GLY A 182 1.25 -48.47 28.44
N ASP A 183 0.00 -48.87 28.18
CA ASP A 183 -0.40 -50.28 28.14
C ASP A 183 0.29 -51.03 26.99
N VAL A 184 0.39 -50.42 25.80
CA VAL A 184 1.12 -50.99 24.65
C VAL A 184 2.61 -51.12 24.95
N LYS A 185 3.21 -50.11 25.59
CA LYS A 185 4.62 -50.14 25.99
C LYS A 185 4.88 -51.23 27.03
N ALA A 186 4.04 -51.33 28.06
CA ALA A 186 4.12 -52.36 29.08
C ALA A 186 3.93 -53.77 28.50
N PHE A 187 3.04 -53.92 27.51
CA PHE A 187 2.87 -55.18 26.77
C PHE A 187 4.13 -55.57 25.99
N LEU A 188 4.75 -54.62 25.27
CA LEU A 188 5.98 -54.86 24.50
C LEU A 188 7.21 -55.09 25.39
N GLU A 189 7.27 -54.47 26.57
CA GLU A 189 8.34 -54.65 27.56
C GLU A 189 8.11 -55.89 28.45
N SER A 190 6.94 -56.52 28.37
CA SER A 190 6.66 -57.77 29.07
C SER A 190 7.35 -58.94 28.38
N ASP A 191 8.44 -59.40 29.02
CA ASP A 191 9.35 -60.49 28.61
C ASP A 191 8.65 -61.85 28.38
N MET A 192 7.37 -61.97 28.73
CA MET A 192 6.55 -63.16 28.46
C MET A 192 6.35 -63.43 26.96
N THR A 193 6.42 -62.40 26.11
CA THR A 193 6.30 -62.54 24.65
C THR A 193 7.60 -63.02 23.98
N SER A 194 8.78 -62.74 24.56
CA SER A 194 10.06 -63.30 24.13
C SER A 194 10.18 -64.79 24.48
N ARG A 195 9.66 -65.20 25.65
CA ARG A 195 9.66 -66.61 26.08
C ARG A 195 8.74 -67.52 25.24
N LEU A 196 7.72 -66.96 24.57
CA LEU A 196 6.77 -67.73 23.75
C LEU A 196 7.21 -67.89 22.27
N THR A 197 8.15 -67.08 21.78
CA THR A 197 8.70 -67.17 20.41
C THR A 197 10.11 -67.75 20.36
N ALA A 198 10.59 -68.35 21.45
CA ALA A 198 11.77 -69.23 21.44
C ALA A 198 11.42 -70.54 20.70
N GLY A 199 11.53 -70.50 19.38
CA GLY A 199 11.38 -71.65 18.51
C GLY A 199 12.26 -72.83 18.96
N LYS A 200 11.61 -73.98 19.09
CA LYS A 200 12.03 -75.27 18.53
C LYS A 200 13.51 -75.38 18.12
N LYS A 201 14.31 -76.04 18.97
CA LYS A 201 15.60 -76.74 18.72
C LYS A 201 16.33 -76.41 17.41
N GLU A 202 17.39 -75.62 17.48
CA GLU A 202 18.51 -75.71 16.53
C GLU A 202 19.75 -76.27 17.25
N THR A 203 20.25 -77.36 16.70
CA THR A 203 21.35 -78.20 17.14
C THR A 203 22.68 -77.45 17.02
N LEU A 204 23.34 -77.12 18.12
CA LEU A 204 24.77 -76.80 18.09
C LEU A 204 25.54 -78.12 18.18
N LEU A 205 26.04 -78.57 17.02
CA LEU A 205 27.01 -79.65 16.92
C LEU A 205 28.26 -79.27 17.73
N GLU A 206 28.54 -80.10 18.73
CA GLU A 206 29.82 -80.21 19.41
C GLU A 206 30.90 -80.52 18.36
N ILE A 207 31.69 -79.52 17.98
CA ILE A 207 32.92 -79.73 17.22
C ILE A 207 34.03 -79.86 18.24
N ASP A 208 34.42 -81.11 18.49
CA ASP A 208 35.65 -81.52 19.14
C ASP A 208 36.82 -80.62 18.74
N ARG A 209 37.41 -79.94 19.72
CA ARG A 209 38.80 -79.49 19.65
C ARG A 209 39.56 -80.04 20.84
N ASN A 210 40.02 -81.28 20.68
CA ASN A 210 41.26 -81.76 21.28
C ASN A 210 41.91 -82.76 20.31
N VAL A 211 42.70 -82.23 19.38
CA VAL A 211 43.85 -82.93 18.79
C VAL A 211 45.08 -82.17 19.29
N LYS A 212 46.08 -82.96 19.73
CA LYS A 212 47.39 -82.55 20.23
C LYS A 212 48.09 -81.50 19.36
#